data_AF-A0A8T5TIR3-F1
#
_entry.id   AF-A0A8T5TIR3-F1
#
_cell.length_a   1.000
_cell.length_b   1.000
_cell.length_c   1.000
_cell.angle_alpha   90.00
_cell.angle_beta   90.00
_cell.angle_gamma   90.00
#
_symmetry.space_group_name_H-M   'P 1'
#
loop_
_entity.id
_entity.type
_entity.pdbx_description
1 polymer ?
#
loop_
_entity_poly.entity_id
_entity_poly.type
_entity_poly.pdbx_seq_one_letter_code
_entity_poly.pdbx_strand_id
1 'polypeptide(L)'
;MTSYPSCLNFKVRNGSNVYFGNNEDHALTQISNTVITFVPNGSTWYDGSILKYGAVIVGYGNGSGYSWFQGGMNEKGLAFDSTSVPYTTPNLHNERQPY
;
A
#
# COMPACT_ATOMS: atom_id res chain seq x y z
N MET A 1 15.35 7.11 -24.05
CA MET A 1 14.22 6.44 -23.37
C MET A 1 13.74 7.36 -22.27
N THR A 2 12.51 7.84 -22.34
CA THR A 2 11.87 8.57 -21.25
C THR A 2 11.36 7.55 -20.23
N SER A 3 12.03 7.46 -19.08
CA SER A 3 11.55 6.71 -17.92
C SER A 3 10.34 7.43 -17.36
N TYR A 4 9.18 6.77 -17.31
CA TYR A 4 8.05 7.25 -16.52
C TYR A 4 8.23 6.69 -15.10
N PRO A 5 8.29 7.54 -14.05
CA PRO A 5 8.31 7.06 -12.69
C PRO A 5 7.07 6.20 -12.44
N SER A 6 7.27 5.02 -11.83
CA SER A 6 6.22 4.04 -11.61
C SER A 6 6.50 3.27 -10.35
N CYS A 7 5.53 3.22 -9.44
CA CYS A 7 5.60 2.34 -8.28
C CYS A 7 5.75 0.87 -8.74
N LEU A 8 6.61 0.13 -8.04
CA LEU A 8 6.98 -1.25 -8.31
C LEU A 8 6.86 -2.03 -7.02
N ASN A 9 5.97 -3.02 -7.03
CA ASN A 9 5.89 -4.03 -5.98
C ASN A 9 6.80 -5.21 -6.30
N PHE A 10 7.41 -5.77 -5.27
CA PHE A 10 8.16 -7.01 -5.38
C PHE A 10 7.88 -7.97 -4.23
N LYS A 11 8.01 -9.25 -4.54
CA LYS A 11 7.98 -10.35 -3.58
C LYS A 11 9.19 -11.23 -3.83
N VAL A 12 10.00 -11.43 -2.79
CA VAL A 12 11.21 -12.27 -2.86
C VAL A 12 11.10 -13.36 -1.81
N ARG A 13 11.33 -14.61 -2.20
CA ARG A 13 11.43 -15.73 -1.27
C ARG A 13 12.90 -16.06 -1.03
N ASN A 14 13.28 -16.21 0.24
CA ASN A 14 14.58 -16.74 0.66
C ASN A 14 14.35 -17.81 1.73
N GLY A 15 14.52 -19.08 1.37
CA GLY A 15 14.16 -20.20 2.24
C GLY A 15 12.68 -20.17 2.62
N SER A 16 12.40 -20.17 3.93
CA SER A 16 11.04 -20.06 4.49
C SER A 16 10.49 -18.64 4.56
N ASN A 17 11.33 -17.62 4.31
CA ASN A 17 10.92 -16.22 4.44
C ASN A 17 10.40 -15.69 3.11
N VAL A 18 9.34 -14.89 3.18
CA VAL A 18 8.82 -14.11 2.04
C VAL A 18 8.91 -12.63 2.42
N TYR A 19 9.68 -11.90 1.63
CA TYR A 19 9.80 -10.45 1.73
C TYR A 19 8.84 -9.80 0.76
N PHE A 20 8.12 -8.80 1.24
CA PHE A 20 7.25 -7.94 0.46
C PHE A 20 7.77 -6.52 0.58
N GLY A 21 7.79 -5.79 -0.53
CA GLY A 21 8.16 -4.38 -0.54
C GLY A 21 7.75 -3.71 -1.84
N ASN A 22 7.91 -2.40 -1.85
CA ASN A 22 7.58 -1.51 -2.94
C ASN A 22 8.59 -0.36 -3.04
N ASN A 23 8.78 0.19 -4.24
CA ASN A 23 9.17 1.60 -4.35
C ASN A 23 7.90 2.44 -4.55
N GLU A 24 7.86 3.58 -3.88
CA GLU A 24 6.80 4.55 -4.07
C GLU A 24 7.34 5.75 -4.84
N ASP A 25 6.89 5.87 -6.08
CA ASP A 25 7.21 7.00 -6.93
C ASP A 25 6.03 7.97 -6.94
N HIS A 26 6.17 9.07 -6.19
CA HIS A 26 5.11 10.07 -6.05
C HIS A 26 5.66 11.48 -6.30
N ALA A 27 4.85 12.35 -6.89
CA ALA A 27 5.21 13.76 -7.02
C ALA A 27 5.25 14.42 -5.63
N LEU A 28 6.40 15.00 -5.27
CA LEU A 28 6.66 15.63 -3.96
C LEU A 28 5.72 16.81 -3.64
N THR A 29 5.03 17.36 -4.64
CA THR A 29 4.09 18.48 -4.47
C THR A 29 2.81 18.11 -3.73
N GLN A 30 2.55 16.81 -3.50
CA GLN A 30 1.31 16.31 -2.90
C GLN A 30 1.51 15.66 -1.51
N ILE A 31 2.76 15.41 -1.10
CA ILE A 31 3.07 14.73 0.16
C ILE A 31 3.67 15.75 1.12
N SER A 32 3.04 15.93 2.28
CA SER A 32 3.63 16.78 3.32
C SER A 32 4.59 16.01 4.23
N ASN A 33 4.32 14.72 4.49
CA ASN A 33 5.15 13.83 5.33
C ASN A 33 4.94 12.35 4.95
N THR A 34 5.95 11.51 5.17
CA THR A 34 5.80 10.04 5.20
C THR A 34 5.77 9.57 6.65
N VAL A 35 4.80 8.71 7.00
CA VAL A 35 4.58 8.26 8.38
C VAL A 35 4.50 6.75 8.46
N ILE A 36 5.01 6.20 9.55
CA ILE A 36 4.80 4.81 9.96
C ILE A 36 3.84 4.83 11.14
N THR A 37 2.71 4.14 11.00
CA THR A 37 1.66 4.06 12.02
C THR A 37 1.56 2.64 12.53
N PHE A 38 1.63 2.50 13.86
CA PHE A 38 1.32 1.26 14.56
C PHE A 38 -0.13 1.30 14.98
N VAL A 39 -0.92 0.33 14.53
CA VAL A 39 -2.35 0.24 14.80
C VAL A 39 -2.61 -0.99 15.66
N PRO A 40 -3.00 -0.82 16.94
CA PRO A 40 -3.32 -1.94 17.81
C PRO A 40 -4.55 -2.73 17.34
N ASN A 41 -4.59 -4.03 17.65
CA ASN A 41 -5.81 -4.81 17.50
C ASN A 41 -6.93 -4.25 18.41
N GLY A 42 -8.18 -4.39 17.99
CA GLY A 42 -9.33 -3.84 18.70
C GLY A 42 -9.53 -2.33 18.54
N SER A 43 -8.64 -1.63 17.81
CA SER A 43 -8.83 -0.22 17.48
C SER A 43 -9.97 -0.02 16.48
N THR A 44 -10.68 1.10 16.58
CA THR A 44 -11.68 1.51 15.60
C THR A 44 -11.00 2.10 14.36
N TRP A 45 -11.38 1.61 13.19
CA TRP A 45 -10.90 2.07 11.89
C TRP A 45 -11.69 3.28 11.39
N TYR A 46 -11.23 3.93 10.32
CA TYR A 46 -11.85 5.16 9.80
C TYR A 46 -13.29 4.96 9.30
N ASP A 47 -13.66 3.73 8.94
CA ASP A 47 -15.01 3.34 8.53
C ASP A 47 -15.89 2.87 9.70
N GLY A 48 -15.38 2.98 10.94
CA GLY A 48 -16.06 2.53 12.15
C GLY A 48 -15.92 1.04 12.47
N SER A 49 -15.25 0.25 11.62
CA SER A 49 -15.00 -1.16 11.89
C SER A 49 -14.00 -1.36 13.04
N ILE A 50 -14.14 -2.46 13.78
CA ILE A 50 -13.17 -2.85 14.82
C ILE A 50 -12.15 -3.79 14.22
N LEU A 51 -10.87 -3.39 14.28
CA LEU A 51 -9.80 -4.17 13.68
C LEU A 51 -9.56 -5.49 14.43
N LYS A 52 -9.65 -6.60 13.70
CA LYS A 52 -9.35 -7.94 14.23
C LYS A 52 -7.86 -8.15 14.52
N TYR A 53 -6.99 -7.49 13.76
CA TYR A 53 -5.54 -7.68 13.82
C TYR A 53 -4.83 -6.34 13.97
N GLY A 54 -3.72 -6.33 14.70
CA GLY A 54 -2.81 -5.21 14.72
C GLY A 54 -2.01 -5.10 13.41
N ALA A 55 -1.57 -3.90 13.06
CA ALA A 55 -0.83 -3.65 11.83
C ALA A 55 0.22 -2.55 11.97
N VAL A 56 1.25 -2.63 11.13
CA VAL A 56 2.17 -1.53 10.84
C VAL A 56 1.88 -1.05 9.43
N ILE A 57 1.63 0.24 9.29
CA ILE A 57 1.16 0.85 8.04
C ILE A 57 2.06 2.03 7.69
N VAL A 58 2.45 2.12 6.42
CA VAL A 58 3.12 3.27 5.83
C VAL A 58 2.07 4.12 5.12
N GLY A 59 2.11 5.43 5.34
CA GLY A 59 1.21 6.35 4.67
C GLY A 59 1.79 7.75 4.48
N TYR A 60 1.03 8.58 3.77
CA TYR A 60 1.38 9.97 3.54
C TYR A 60 0.45 10.90 4.32
N GLY A 61 1.04 11.85 5.04
CA GLY A 61 0.30 12.98 5.57
C GLY A 61 0.00 14.00 4.47
N ASN A 62 -1.19 14.60 4.53
CA ASN A 62 -1.62 15.66 3.61
C ASN A 62 -1.76 17.03 4.33
N GLY A 63 -1.07 17.24 5.45
CA GLY A 63 -1.17 18.46 6.26
C GLY A 63 -2.50 18.69 7.01
N SER A 64 -3.55 17.91 6.74
CA SER A 64 -4.90 18.07 7.32
C SER A 64 -5.33 16.91 8.24
N GLY A 65 -4.41 16.03 8.60
CA GLY A 65 -4.63 14.95 9.58
C GLY A 65 -5.16 13.63 9.01
N TYR A 66 -5.52 13.58 7.72
CA TYR A 66 -5.82 12.32 7.04
C TYR A 66 -4.55 11.74 6.40
N SER A 67 -4.19 10.53 6.82
CA SER A 67 -3.12 9.73 6.24
C SER A 67 -3.65 8.87 5.09
N TRP A 68 -3.07 9.00 3.89
CA TRP A 68 -3.31 8.02 2.83
C TRP A 68 -2.52 6.76 3.15
N PHE A 69 -3.20 5.64 3.38
CA PHE A 69 -2.53 4.37 3.66
C PHE A 69 -2.02 3.75 2.35
N GLN A 70 -0.71 3.69 2.21
CA GLN A 70 -0.06 3.22 0.99
C GLN A 70 0.23 1.74 1.08
N GLY A 71 0.83 1.29 2.18
CA GLY A 71 1.12 -0.13 2.33
C GLY A 71 1.28 -0.50 3.78
N GLY A 72 1.40 -1.78 4.05
CA GLY A 72 1.58 -2.24 5.42
C GLY A 72 1.54 -3.74 5.56
N MET A 73 1.66 -4.20 6.79
CA MET A 73 1.60 -5.60 7.15
C MET A 73 0.90 -5.76 8.49
N ASN A 74 0.00 -6.74 8.59
CA ASN A 74 -0.61 -7.10 9.87
C ASN A 74 0.25 -8.10 10.66
N GLU A 75 -0.08 -8.31 11.93
CA GLU A 75 0.60 -9.25 12.83
C GLU A 75 0.56 -10.72 12.38
N LYS A 76 -0.18 -11.06 11.32
CA LYS A 76 -0.26 -12.41 10.72
C LYS A 76 0.56 -12.52 9.43
N GLY A 77 1.29 -11.48 9.05
CA GLY A 77 2.13 -11.46 7.85
C GLY A 77 1.37 -11.19 6.55
N LEU A 78 0.09 -10.82 6.61
CA LEU A 78 -0.63 -10.35 5.42
C LEU A 78 -0.19 -8.92 5.12
N ALA A 79 0.44 -8.75 3.96
CA ALA A 79 0.90 -7.47 3.46
C ALA A 79 0.03 -6.95 2.31
N PHE A 80 -0.10 -5.63 2.23
CA PHE A 80 -0.79 -4.94 1.14
C PHE A 80 0.01 -3.72 0.69
N ASP A 81 -0.28 -3.29 -0.54
CA ASP A 81 0.16 -2.03 -1.10
C ASP A 81 -0.93 -1.44 -2.02
N SER A 82 -1.06 -0.12 -2.01
CA SER A 82 -2.01 0.71 -2.75
C SER A 82 -1.28 1.38 -3.91
N THR A 83 -0.78 0.56 -4.83
CA THR A 83 0.03 1.02 -5.95
C THR A 83 -0.79 1.80 -6.96
N SER A 84 -0.28 2.95 -7.38
CA SER A 84 -0.84 3.68 -8.53
C SER A 84 -0.66 2.87 -9.81
N VAL A 85 -1.76 2.62 -10.51
CA VAL A 85 -1.75 2.03 -11.85
C VAL A 85 -1.87 3.13 -12.91
N PRO A 86 -1.23 2.99 -14.08
CA PRO A 86 -1.40 3.95 -15.17
C PRO A 86 -2.89 4.10 -15.55
N TYR A 87 -3.30 5.29 -15.97
CA TYR A 87 -4.66 5.58 -16.47
C TYR A 87 -5.04 4.82 -17.77
N THR A 88 -4.20 3.91 -18.24
CA THR A 88 -4.49 3.05 -19.37
C THR A 88 -5.31 1.85 -18.94
N THR A 89 -6.29 1.45 -19.75
CA THR A 89 -7.05 0.21 -19.54
C THR A 89 -6.09 -0.97 -19.35
N PRO A 90 -6.14 -1.68 -18.21
CA PRO A 90 -5.31 -2.86 -18.01
C PRO A 90 -5.62 -3.89 -19.08
N ASN A 91 -4.59 -4.51 -19.68
CA ASN A 91 -4.81 -5.74 -20.43
C ASN A 91 -5.32 -6.80 -19.45
N LEU A 92 -6.60 -7.15 -19.58
CA LEU A 92 -7.21 -8.20 -18.78
C LEU A 92 -6.53 -9.53 -19.13
N HIS A 93 -6.20 -10.31 -18.11
CA HIS A 93 -5.83 -11.71 -18.31
C HIS A 93 -7.03 -12.43 -18.96
N ASN A 94 -6.80 -13.35 -19.90
CA ASN A 94 -7.85 -14.02 -20.68
C ASN A 94 -8.98 -14.65 -19.83
N GLU A 95 -8.69 -14.95 -18.57
CA GLU A 95 -9.63 -15.56 -17.62
C GLU A 95 -10.56 -14.56 -16.92
N ARG A 96 -10.35 -13.25 -17.08
CA ARG A 96 -11.22 -12.21 -16.54
C ARG A 96 -12.02 -11.58 -17.67
N GLN A 97 -13.26 -12.04 -17.83
CA GLN A 97 -14.24 -11.35 -18.67
C GLN A 97 -14.55 -9.98 -18.04
N PRO A 98 -14.66 -8.90 -18.84
CA PRO A 98 -15.17 -7.63 -18.35
C PRO A 98 -16.62 -7.82 -17.88
N TYR A 99 -16.90 -7.43 -16.63
CA TYR A 99 -18.25 -7.38 -16.09
C TYR A 99 -19.07 -6.28 -16.76
#